data_AF-A0A7J3KB92-F1
#
_entry.id   AF-A0A7J3KB92-F1
#
_cell.length_a   1.000
_cell.length_b   1.000
_cell.length_c   1.000
_cell.angle_alpha   90.00
_cell.angle_beta   90.00
_cell.angle_gamma   90.00
#
_symmetry.space_group_name_H-M   'P 1'
#
loop_
_entity.id
_entity.type
_entity.pdbx_description
1 polymer ?
#
loop_
_entity_poly.entity_id
_entity_poly.type
_entity_poly.pdbx_seq_one_letter_code
_entity_poly.pdbx_strand_id
1 'polypeptide(L)'
;MVTMEKILGWGGRFMGREYTISFYTWWEPEKSSDEALEKSLKEIKALGFDKISFDIQYTWYVRKEDYWERLLRFTRKERIAILPVVTYGYLPGASILESLVGRSVSRAVTNAGETTDAVNASSEDNSAILAEFIKKFVMEYKEDLMTIDSKPGVIIWEPSMVMWGKLGRRHLGYDSYTINLFREWCRRKYGSIGDLNKEWGANFNGFDEVTPPRIGVWEGEKRIIFMQYDKCWDDWCLFRAEILARFYEKMITMLKEAGISTLVGLSQHGVIVQHDAFQHRCIYLPYWKKIPATRYIVSTDLYCKSISDVKICMEAELGIFCRYFKDKVAAYITPVESLKLIEKPSTLIDICDEFSVKEINFYAWNEMGDGANLRDHINLWDDIRETLQR
;
A
#
# COMPACT_ATOMS: atom_id res chain seq x y z
N MET A 1 -42.62 -9.40 -7.70
CA MET A 1 -42.13 -8.63 -6.53
C MET A 1 -41.33 -9.57 -5.66
N VAL A 2 -40.01 -9.55 -5.80
CA VAL A 2 -39.10 -10.25 -4.88
C VAL A 2 -38.93 -9.34 -3.67
N THR A 3 -39.34 -9.80 -2.50
CA THR A 3 -39.30 -9.02 -1.27
C THR A 3 -37.87 -8.83 -0.76
N MET A 4 -37.59 -7.62 -0.30
CA MET A 4 -36.26 -7.08 0.05
C MET A 4 -35.62 -7.70 1.31
N GLU A 5 -36.27 -8.68 1.94
CA GLU A 5 -35.88 -9.23 3.24
C GLU A 5 -34.87 -10.41 3.18
N LYS A 6 -34.39 -10.80 2.00
CA LYS A 6 -33.34 -11.83 1.84
C LYS A 6 -31.93 -11.28 1.53
N ILE A 7 -31.71 -9.97 1.59
CA ILE A 7 -30.43 -9.31 1.29
C ILE A 7 -29.75 -8.82 2.58
N LEU A 8 -29.71 -9.65 3.62
CA LEU A 8 -29.00 -9.34 4.86
C LEU A 8 -28.01 -10.46 5.14
N GLY A 9 -26.81 -10.31 4.56
CA GLY A 9 -25.68 -11.25 4.69
C GLY A 9 -24.94 -11.52 3.38
N TRP A 10 -24.75 -10.50 2.51
CA TRP A 10 -23.99 -10.68 1.27
C TRP A 10 -22.48 -10.56 1.57
N GLY A 11 -21.87 -11.65 1.99
CA GLY A 11 -20.64 -12.07 1.31
C GLY A 11 -21.08 -12.41 -0.12
N GLY A 12 -20.88 -11.50 -1.07
CA GLY A 12 -21.36 -11.66 -2.43
C GLY A 12 -20.82 -12.96 -3.01
N ARG A 13 -21.69 -13.95 -3.22
CA ARG A 13 -21.34 -15.16 -3.97
C ARG A 13 -21.43 -14.83 -5.44
N PHE A 14 -20.33 -14.39 -6.04
CA PHE A 14 -20.22 -14.26 -7.48
C PHE A 14 -19.73 -15.61 -8.04
N MET A 15 -20.51 -16.24 -8.93
CA MET A 15 -20.22 -17.58 -9.48
C MET A 15 -19.89 -18.67 -8.43
N GLY A 16 -20.51 -18.60 -7.24
CA GLY A 16 -20.27 -19.57 -6.15
C GLY A 16 -19.00 -19.34 -5.32
N ARG A 17 -18.24 -18.26 -5.57
CA ARG A 17 -17.09 -17.83 -4.77
C ARG A 17 -17.47 -16.65 -3.88
N GLU A 18 -17.04 -16.69 -2.63
CA GLU A 18 -17.29 -15.64 -1.65
C GLU A 18 -16.19 -14.57 -1.76
N TYR A 19 -16.49 -13.45 -2.40
CA TYR A 19 -15.57 -12.33 -2.47
C TYR A 19 -15.74 -11.44 -1.24
N THR A 20 -14.61 -11.02 -0.71
CA THR A 20 -14.59 -9.83 0.14
C THR A 20 -14.41 -8.63 -0.77
N ILE A 21 -15.48 -7.84 -0.92
CA ILE A 21 -15.50 -6.66 -1.76
C ILE A 21 -15.57 -5.41 -0.88
N SER A 22 -14.61 -4.51 -1.03
CA SER A 22 -14.62 -3.20 -0.40
C SER A 22 -14.50 -2.09 -1.44
N PHE A 23 -15.01 -0.92 -1.09
CA PHE A 23 -14.79 0.31 -1.86
C PHE A 23 -13.69 1.13 -1.20
N TYR A 24 -12.56 1.33 -1.88
CA TYR A 24 -11.52 2.22 -1.38
C TYR A 24 -11.92 3.67 -1.61
N THR A 25 -11.82 4.48 -0.56
CA THR A 25 -12.07 5.91 -0.64
C THR A 25 -10.88 6.69 -0.10
N TRP A 26 -10.34 7.59 -0.94
CA TRP A 26 -9.47 8.67 -0.51
C TRP A 26 -10.34 9.90 -0.32
N TRP A 27 -10.71 10.14 0.92
CA TRP A 27 -11.53 11.27 1.28
C TRP A 27 -11.02 11.83 2.60
N GLU A 28 -11.07 13.15 2.70
CA GLU A 28 -10.73 13.90 3.90
C GLU A 28 -12.04 14.26 4.61
N PRO A 29 -12.60 13.40 5.48
CA PRO A 29 -13.79 13.69 6.27
C PRO A 29 -13.76 15.07 6.91
N GLU A 30 -12.60 15.53 7.37
CA GLU A 30 -12.38 16.84 7.97
C GLU A 30 -12.66 18.01 7.02
N LYS A 31 -12.57 17.79 5.70
CA LYS A 31 -12.88 18.80 4.68
C LYS A 31 -14.29 18.72 4.13
N SER A 32 -15.12 17.82 4.64
CA SER A 32 -16.46 17.58 4.11
C SER A 32 -17.55 17.66 5.17
N SER A 33 -18.76 18.03 4.76
CA SER A 33 -19.91 18.16 5.67
C SER A 33 -20.49 16.81 6.05
N ASP A 34 -21.25 16.76 7.15
CA ASP A 34 -21.97 15.57 7.60
C ASP A 34 -22.98 15.08 6.55
N GLU A 35 -23.61 16.00 5.82
CA GLU A 35 -24.55 15.66 4.75
C GLU A 35 -23.84 15.02 3.57
N ALA A 36 -22.65 15.51 3.19
CA ALA A 36 -21.84 14.92 2.13
C ALA A 36 -21.37 13.50 2.51
N LEU A 37 -20.91 13.33 3.76
CA LEU A 37 -20.52 12.04 4.34
C LEU A 37 -21.65 11.01 4.26
N GLU A 38 -22.81 11.38 4.81
CA GLU A 38 -23.98 10.51 4.84
C GLU A 38 -24.45 10.16 3.43
N LYS A 39 -24.48 11.14 2.51
CA LYS A 39 -24.86 10.91 1.13
C LYS A 39 -23.93 9.90 0.45
N SER A 40 -22.62 10.08 0.55
CA SER A 40 -21.63 9.19 -0.07
C SER A 40 -21.75 7.75 0.44
N LEU A 41 -21.90 7.57 1.76
CA LEU A 41 -22.05 6.23 2.35
C LEU A 41 -23.36 5.55 1.92
N LYS A 42 -24.46 6.30 1.80
CA LYS A 42 -25.72 5.76 1.25
C LYS A 42 -25.59 5.35 -0.20
N GLU A 43 -24.88 6.13 -1.01
CA GLU A 43 -24.62 5.80 -2.41
C GLU A 43 -23.77 4.52 -2.51
N ILE A 44 -22.70 4.40 -1.73
CA ILE A 44 -21.88 3.18 -1.61
C ILE A 44 -22.74 1.98 -1.18
N LYS A 45 -23.63 2.14 -0.18
CA LYS A 45 -24.52 1.08 0.28
C LYS A 45 -25.53 0.67 -0.79
N ALA A 46 -26.11 1.64 -1.52
CA ALA A 46 -27.06 1.41 -2.60
C ALA A 46 -26.45 0.65 -3.79
N LEU A 47 -25.12 0.71 -3.95
CA LEU A 47 -24.37 -0.06 -4.93
C LEU A 47 -24.12 -1.51 -4.49
N GLY A 48 -24.47 -1.87 -3.25
CA GLY A 48 -24.33 -3.23 -2.71
C GLY A 48 -23.09 -3.43 -1.85
N PHE A 49 -22.25 -2.42 -1.65
CA PHE A 49 -21.10 -2.53 -0.76
C PHE A 49 -21.53 -2.38 0.71
N ASP A 50 -21.06 -3.29 1.55
CA ASP A 50 -21.21 -3.24 3.00
C ASP A 50 -19.86 -3.04 3.71
N LYS A 51 -18.80 -2.78 2.94
CA LYS A 51 -17.42 -2.61 3.41
C LYS A 51 -16.74 -1.49 2.62
N ILE A 52 -15.90 -0.70 3.30
CA ILE A 52 -15.03 0.30 2.67
C ILE A 52 -13.59 0.12 3.12
N SER A 53 -12.64 0.38 2.24
CA SER A 53 -11.23 0.57 2.62
C SER A 53 -10.97 2.06 2.81
N PHE A 54 -10.36 2.44 3.93
CA PHE A 54 -10.21 3.84 4.32
C PHE A 54 -8.80 4.14 4.84
N ASP A 55 -8.15 5.16 4.26
CA ASP A 55 -6.82 5.61 4.69
C ASP A 55 -6.85 6.19 6.11
N ILE A 56 -6.08 5.58 6.99
CA ILE A 56 -5.92 6.09 8.35
C ILE A 56 -4.79 7.13 8.36
N GLN A 57 -5.15 8.40 8.59
CA GLN A 57 -4.16 9.45 8.78
C GLN A 57 -3.79 9.62 10.25
N TYR A 58 -2.52 9.94 10.53
CA TYR A 58 -2.03 10.19 11.90
C TYR A 58 -2.78 11.27 12.69
N THR A 59 -3.52 12.14 12.02
CA THR A 59 -4.39 13.16 12.65
C THR A 59 -5.51 12.52 13.47
N TRP A 60 -5.87 11.27 13.22
CA TRP A 60 -6.87 10.50 13.99
C TRP A 60 -6.61 10.40 15.50
N TYR A 61 -5.37 10.24 15.97
CA TYR A 61 -5.10 10.16 17.41
C TYR A 61 -5.12 11.54 18.06
N VAL A 62 -4.84 12.58 17.27
CA VAL A 62 -4.81 13.97 17.75
C VAL A 62 -6.22 14.58 17.73
N ARG A 63 -7.06 14.19 16.76
CA ARG A 63 -8.41 14.72 16.52
C ARG A 63 -9.42 13.59 16.31
N LYS A 64 -9.43 12.63 17.24
CA LYS A 64 -10.22 11.41 17.16
C LYS A 64 -11.70 11.68 16.96
N GLU A 65 -12.26 12.64 17.70
CA GLU A 65 -13.68 13.00 17.65
C GLU A 65 -14.09 13.63 16.32
N ASP A 66 -13.25 14.52 15.77
CA ASP A 66 -13.54 15.28 14.55
C ASP A 66 -13.39 14.44 13.27
N TYR A 67 -12.66 13.32 13.34
CA TYR A 67 -12.27 12.55 12.16
C TYR A 67 -12.79 11.10 12.21
N TRP A 68 -12.18 10.26 13.06
CA TRP A 68 -12.42 8.82 13.03
C TRP A 68 -13.76 8.44 13.67
N GLU A 69 -14.07 8.96 14.86
CA GLU A 69 -15.37 8.68 15.51
C GLU A 69 -16.54 9.28 14.74
N ARG A 70 -16.29 10.40 14.05
CA ARG A 70 -17.25 10.98 13.10
C ARG A 70 -17.54 10.01 11.97
N LEU A 71 -16.52 9.48 11.28
CA LEU A 71 -16.70 8.47 10.23
C LEU A 71 -17.44 7.23 10.78
N LEU A 72 -17.00 6.69 11.92
CA LEU A 72 -17.62 5.52 12.56
C LEU A 72 -19.10 5.71 12.86
N ARG A 73 -19.52 6.91 13.29
CA ARG A 73 -20.94 7.21 13.53
C ARG A 73 -21.79 6.98 12.28
N PHE A 74 -21.31 7.42 11.11
CA PHE A 74 -22.05 7.27 9.86
C PHE A 74 -21.94 5.86 9.28
N THR A 75 -20.77 5.21 9.36
CA THR A 75 -20.64 3.82 8.89
C THR A 75 -21.46 2.85 9.74
N ARG A 76 -21.54 3.05 11.06
CA ARG A 76 -22.45 2.30 11.95
C ARG A 76 -23.92 2.49 11.56
N LYS A 77 -24.33 3.75 11.26
CA LYS A 77 -25.70 4.07 10.83
C LYS A 77 -26.08 3.31 9.55
N GLU A 78 -25.16 3.26 8.57
CA GLU A 78 -25.38 2.60 7.28
C GLU A 78 -24.99 1.10 7.26
N ARG A 79 -24.52 0.57 8.41
CA ARG A 79 -24.02 -0.82 8.56
C ARG A 79 -22.96 -1.14 7.50
N ILE A 80 -21.91 -0.32 7.48
CA ILE A 80 -20.73 -0.47 6.64
C ILE A 80 -19.52 -0.75 7.55
N ALA A 81 -18.81 -1.85 7.30
CA ALA A 81 -17.57 -2.16 8.01
C ALA A 81 -16.37 -1.44 7.35
N ILE A 82 -15.32 -1.16 8.13
CA ILE A 82 -14.14 -0.45 7.62
C ILE A 82 -12.92 -1.37 7.59
N LEU A 83 -12.23 -1.41 6.46
CA LEU A 83 -10.90 -1.98 6.33
C LEU A 83 -9.87 -0.83 6.37
N PRO A 84 -9.21 -0.59 7.51
CA PRO A 84 -8.27 0.51 7.66
C PRO A 84 -7.04 0.29 6.80
N VAL A 85 -6.60 1.34 6.12
CA VAL A 85 -5.42 1.34 5.25
C VAL A 85 -4.33 2.19 5.89
N VAL A 86 -3.28 1.52 6.34
CA VAL A 86 -2.08 2.11 6.93
C VAL A 86 -1.07 2.34 5.82
N THR A 87 -1.00 3.56 5.31
CA THR A 87 -0.05 3.97 4.25
C THR A 87 1.22 4.54 4.88
N TYR A 88 2.42 4.14 4.41
CA TYR A 88 3.69 4.61 5.00
C TYR A 88 3.84 6.14 4.95
N GLY A 89 3.35 6.78 3.88
CA GLY A 89 3.32 8.24 3.75
C GLY A 89 2.42 8.96 4.76
N TYR A 90 1.52 8.23 5.43
CA TYR A 90 0.53 8.77 6.37
C TYR A 90 0.58 8.11 7.77
N LEU A 91 1.56 7.23 7.99
CA LEU A 91 1.93 6.80 9.33
C LEU A 91 2.19 8.01 10.22
N PRO A 92 1.92 7.92 11.53
CA PRO A 92 2.37 8.96 12.45
C PRO A 92 3.86 9.17 12.25
N GLY A 93 4.24 10.44 12.05
CA GLY A 93 5.63 10.84 12.13
C GLY A 93 6.22 10.38 13.46
N ALA A 94 7.54 10.21 13.52
CA ALA A 94 8.26 9.73 14.69
C ALA A 94 7.87 10.52 15.94
N SER A 95 7.73 11.84 15.85
CA SER A 95 7.28 12.70 16.96
C SER A 95 5.90 12.32 17.53
N ILE A 96 4.92 12.09 16.65
CA ILE A 96 3.57 11.67 17.04
C ILE A 96 3.61 10.27 17.63
N LEU A 97 4.35 9.35 17.00
CA LEU A 97 4.47 7.99 17.50
C LEU A 97 5.12 7.96 18.89
N GLU A 98 6.18 8.73 19.14
CA GLU A 98 6.80 8.92 20.46
C GLU A 98 5.78 9.39 21.51
N SER A 99 4.95 10.37 21.17
CA SER A 99 3.94 10.91 22.09
C SER A 99 2.87 9.88 22.45
N LEU A 100 2.54 8.97 21.52
CA LEU A 100 1.49 7.97 21.70
C LEU A 100 1.97 6.71 22.42
N VAL A 101 3.23 6.32 22.24
CA VAL A 101 3.79 5.10 22.82
C VAL A 101 4.71 5.36 24.02
N GLY A 102 5.12 6.60 24.26
CA GLY A 102 6.01 6.96 25.37
C GLY A 102 7.44 6.41 25.25
N ARG A 103 7.88 6.06 24.04
CA ARG A 103 9.21 5.51 23.73
C ARG A 103 9.86 6.32 22.62
N SER A 104 11.18 6.45 22.64
CA SER A 104 11.91 7.13 21.56
C SER A 104 11.78 6.35 20.24
N VAL A 105 11.61 7.08 19.14
CA VAL A 105 11.49 6.54 17.78
C VAL A 105 12.65 7.07 16.94
N SER A 106 13.39 6.14 16.32
CA SER A 106 14.48 6.53 15.42
C SER A 106 13.92 7.18 14.15
N ARG A 107 14.55 8.27 13.72
CA ARG A 107 14.14 9.09 12.58
C ARG A 107 14.99 8.80 11.35
N ALA A 108 14.36 8.84 10.19
CA ALA A 108 15.05 8.63 8.93
C ALA A 108 15.82 9.89 8.50
N VAL A 109 16.98 9.67 7.89
CA VAL A 109 17.83 10.72 7.31
C VAL A 109 17.74 10.65 5.78
N THR A 110 17.55 11.79 5.13
CA THR A 110 17.46 11.88 3.67
C THR A 110 18.83 11.77 3.00
N ASN A 111 18.87 11.58 1.68
CA ASN A 111 20.12 11.68 0.89
C ASN A 111 20.85 13.03 1.07
N ALA A 112 20.17 14.06 1.58
CA ALA A 112 20.74 15.36 1.98
C ALA A 112 21.65 15.32 3.20
N GLY A 113 21.47 14.30 4.06
CA GLY A 113 21.88 14.37 5.46
C GLY A 113 20.88 15.08 6.38
N GLU A 114 19.67 15.40 5.90
CA GLU A 114 18.63 16.06 6.71
C GLU A 114 17.83 15.01 7.48
N THR A 115 17.62 15.23 8.78
CA THR A 115 16.74 14.36 9.59
C THR A 115 15.29 14.76 9.35
N THR A 116 14.44 13.76 9.13
CA THR A 116 13.00 13.93 8.88
C THR A 116 12.19 13.48 10.09
N ASP A 117 10.89 13.76 10.09
CA ASP A 117 9.98 13.13 11.06
C ASP A 117 9.47 11.76 10.57
N ALA A 118 10.02 11.19 9.48
CA ALA A 118 9.67 9.84 9.07
C ALA A 118 10.32 8.79 9.99
N VAL A 119 9.61 7.70 10.23
CA VAL A 119 10.12 6.54 10.97
C VAL A 119 11.31 5.94 10.23
N ASN A 120 12.38 5.58 10.93
CA ASN A 120 13.52 4.87 10.33
C ASN A 120 13.21 3.37 10.21
N ALA A 121 12.97 2.87 9.00
CA ALA A 121 12.70 1.44 8.78
C ALA A 121 13.94 0.55 8.97
N SER A 122 15.15 1.13 9.02
CA SER A 122 16.36 0.37 9.38
C SER A 122 16.40 0.04 10.88
N SER A 123 15.63 0.75 11.72
CA SER A 123 15.52 0.46 13.14
C SER A 123 14.53 -0.67 13.40
N GLU A 124 15.04 -1.78 13.91
CA GLU A 124 14.19 -2.90 14.32
C GLU A 124 13.23 -2.55 15.45
N ASP A 125 13.60 -1.64 16.36
CA ASP A 125 12.74 -1.22 17.48
C ASP A 125 11.51 -0.46 16.98
N ASN A 126 11.68 0.32 15.90
CA ASN A 126 10.58 1.05 15.28
C ASN A 126 9.49 0.10 14.75
N SER A 127 9.84 -1.10 14.27
CA SER A 127 8.86 -2.07 13.79
C SER A 127 7.94 -2.56 14.91
N ALA A 128 8.48 -2.73 16.11
CA ALA A 128 7.72 -3.14 17.30
C ALA A 128 6.82 -2.00 17.80
N ILE A 129 7.35 -0.78 17.84
CA ILE A 129 6.57 0.41 18.22
C ILE A 129 5.38 0.61 17.26
N LEU A 130 5.61 0.46 15.95
CA LEU A 130 4.56 0.60 14.96
C LEU A 130 3.53 -0.54 15.04
N ALA A 131 3.97 -1.78 15.31
CA ALA A 131 3.07 -2.89 15.58
C ALA A 131 2.19 -2.64 16.82
N GLU A 132 2.77 -2.13 17.91
CA GLU A 132 2.04 -1.77 19.14
C GLU A 132 0.97 -0.71 18.88
N PHE A 133 1.32 0.31 18.10
CA PHE A 133 0.41 1.36 17.67
C PHE A 133 -0.76 0.83 16.83
N ILE A 134 -0.47 0.07 15.76
CA ILE A 134 -1.50 -0.52 14.91
C ILE A 134 -2.36 -1.49 15.72
N LYS A 135 -1.75 -2.31 16.59
CA LYS A 135 -2.47 -3.23 17.48
C LYS A 135 -3.43 -2.48 18.39
N LYS A 136 -2.98 -1.40 19.04
CA LYS A 136 -3.84 -0.59 19.92
C LYS A 136 -5.05 -0.06 19.16
N PHE A 137 -4.81 0.51 17.97
CA PHE A 137 -5.89 0.96 17.10
C PHE A 137 -6.87 -0.17 16.74
N VAL A 138 -6.38 -1.26 16.17
CA VAL A 138 -7.24 -2.36 15.70
C VAL A 138 -8.06 -2.95 16.85
N MET A 139 -7.47 -3.11 18.03
CA MET A 139 -8.17 -3.65 19.19
C MET A 139 -9.22 -2.70 19.76
N GLU A 140 -9.00 -1.39 19.67
CA GLU A 140 -9.94 -0.36 20.12
C GLU A 140 -11.22 -0.33 19.27
N TYR A 141 -11.10 -0.57 17.96
CA TYR A 141 -12.24 -0.47 17.02
C TYR A 141 -12.67 -1.79 16.38
N LYS A 142 -12.17 -2.93 16.88
CA LYS A 142 -12.36 -4.25 16.25
C LYS A 142 -13.81 -4.61 15.84
N GLU A 143 -14.81 -4.09 16.53
CA GLU A 143 -16.23 -4.35 16.26
C GLU A 143 -16.76 -3.58 15.03
N ASP A 144 -16.08 -2.49 14.65
CA ASP A 144 -16.38 -1.68 13.47
C ASP A 144 -15.54 -2.08 12.24
N LEU A 145 -14.47 -2.84 12.49
CA LEU A 145 -13.53 -3.22 11.45
C LEU A 145 -14.01 -4.44 10.67
N MET A 146 -13.66 -4.45 9.39
CA MET A 146 -13.86 -5.59 8.52
C MET A 146 -13.06 -6.80 9.02
N THR A 147 -13.68 -7.98 9.05
CA THR A 147 -12.97 -9.21 9.39
C THR A 147 -12.45 -9.93 8.15
N ILE A 148 -11.21 -10.42 8.22
CA ILE A 148 -10.54 -11.22 7.19
C ILE A 148 -10.08 -12.50 7.87
N ASP A 149 -10.50 -13.66 7.36
CA ASP A 149 -10.27 -14.96 7.99
C ASP A 149 -10.69 -14.98 9.48
N SER A 150 -11.88 -14.43 9.79
CA SER A 150 -12.47 -14.31 11.13
C SER A 150 -11.70 -13.44 12.14
N LYS A 151 -10.81 -12.57 11.67
CA LYS A 151 -9.99 -11.66 12.48
C LYS A 151 -10.12 -10.23 11.98
N PRO A 152 -10.01 -9.20 12.82
CA PRO A 152 -10.03 -7.82 12.33
C PRO A 152 -8.88 -7.61 11.33
N GLY A 153 -9.22 -6.98 10.20
CA GLY A 153 -8.32 -6.74 9.08
C GLY A 153 -7.67 -5.37 9.14
N VAL A 154 -6.45 -5.28 8.61
CA VAL A 154 -5.78 -4.02 8.29
C VAL A 154 -5.00 -4.18 7.00
N ILE A 155 -5.01 -3.14 6.17
CA ILE A 155 -4.16 -3.04 5.01
C ILE A 155 -2.90 -2.25 5.39
N ILE A 156 -1.75 -2.79 5.03
CA ILE A 156 -0.46 -2.14 5.10
C ILE A 156 -0.09 -1.79 3.66
N TRP A 157 -0.25 -0.52 3.30
CA TRP A 157 -0.13 -0.05 1.92
C TRP A 157 1.17 0.73 1.69
N GLU A 158 1.77 0.51 0.53
CA GLU A 158 2.98 1.18 0.07
C GLU A 158 4.05 1.30 1.14
N PRO A 159 4.63 0.17 1.53
CA PRO A 159 5.88 0.19 2.25
C PRO A 159 6.93 0.88 1.35
N SER A 160 7.17 2.17 1.55
CA SER A 160 8.10 2.93 0.73
C SER A 160 9.12 3.64 1.61
N MET A 161 10.36 3.75 1.12
CA MET A 161 11.44 4.51 1.80
C MET A 161 11.54 5.92 1.22
N VAL A 162 10.38 6.54 0.96
CA VAL A 162 10.27 7.81 0.23
C VAL A 162 9.32 8.76 0.95
N MET A 163 9.66 10.05 1.03
CA MET A 163 8.72 11.10 1.46
C MET A 163 8.07 11.82 0.28
N TRP A 164 6.78 12.13 0.39
CA TRP A 164 6.00 12.91 -0.56
C TRP A 164 5.92 14.39 -0.14
N GLY A 165 6.05 15.36 -1.07
CA GLY A 165 5.95 16.80 -0.76
C GLY A 165 6.90 17.74 -1.53
N LYS A 166 6.88 19.04 -1.18
CA LYS A 166 7.63 20.13 -1.85
C LYS A 166 9.11 20.18 -1.44
N LEU A 167 9.95 20.30 -2.49
CA LEU A 167 11.39 20.63 -2.55
C LEU A 167 12.37 19.66 -1.89
N GLY A 168 13.08 18.91 -2.73
CA GLY A 168 14.34 18.24 -2.41
C GLY A 168 14.21 16.85 -1.76
N ARG A 169 15.00 15.90 -2.28
CA ARG A 169 15.61 14.80 -1.49
C ARG A 169 14.64 13.90 -0.70
N ARG A 170 14.00 12.98 -1.44
CA ARG A 170 12.92 12.11 -0.94
C ARG A 170 13.36 10.78 -0.36
N HIS A 171 14.60 10.33 -0.57
CA HIS A 171 15.01 8.98 -0.18
C HIS A 171 15.45 8.89 1.27
N LEU A 172 14.88 7.95 2.02
CA LEU A 172 15.17 7.68 3.43
C LEU A 172 16.28 6.63 3.61
N GLY A 173 17.02 6.73 4.73
CA GLY A 173 17.99 5.72 5.17
C GLY A 173 19.46 6.09 4.95
N TYR A 174 19.82 7.37 5.03
CA TYR A 174 21.21 7.83 4.84
C TYR A 174 21.92 8.19 6.16
N ASP A 175 21.40 7.72 7.29
CA ASP A 175 22.07 7.82 8.58
C ASP A 175 23.28 6.85 8.65
N SER A 176 24.20 7.10 9.57
CA SER A 176 25.44 6.31 9.70
C SER A 176 25.18 4.83 9.97
N TYR A 177 24.12 4.51 10.73
CA TYR A 177 23.75 3.14 11.03
C TYR A 177 23.27 2.42 9.77
N THR A 178 22.36 3.03 9.00
CA THR A 178 21.89 2.45 7.73
C THR A 178 23.03 2.30 6.70
N ILE A 179 23.96 3.27 6.62
CA ILE A 179 25.14 3.16 5.75
C ILE A 179 26.02 1.96 6.15
N ASN A 180 26.21 1.74 7.44
CA ASN A 180 26.97 0.57 7.91
C ASN A 180 26.26 -0.75 7.56
N LEU A 181 24.92 -0.81 7.69
CA LEU A 181 24.16 -1.97 7.24
C LEU A 181 24.33 -2.24 5.73
N PHE A 182 24.41 -1.17 4.92
CA PHE A 182 24.66 -1.30 3.48
C PHE A 182 26.07 -1.83 3.19
N ARG A 183 27.09 -1.34 3.90
CA ARG A 183 28.46 -1.87 3.78
C ARG A 183 28.52 -3.36 4.10
N GLU A 184 27.85 -3.78 5.18
CA GLU A 184 27.76 -5.20 5.53
C GLU A 184 27.02 -6.01 4.46
N TRP A 185 25.95 -5.45 3.89
CA TRP A 185 25.23 -6.09 2.79
C TRP A 185 26.12 -6.26 1.55
N CYS A 186 26.86 -5.22 1.17
CA CYS A 186 27.85 -5.28 0.08
C CYS A 186 28.93 -6.34 0.35
N ARG A 187 29.45 -6.40 1.58
CA ARG A 187 30.44 -7.41 1.98
C ARG A 187 29.90 -8.84 1.81
N ARG A 188 28.65 -9.09 2.22
CA ARG A 188 28.00 -10.40 2.04
C ARG A 188 27.76 -10.75 0.57
N LYS A 189 27.35 -9.77 -0.23
CA LYS A 189 26.99 -9.99 -1.64
C LYS A 189 28.21 -10.24 -2.52
N TYR A 190 29.26 -9.44 -2.35
CA TYR A 190 30.42 -9.46 -3.23
C TYR A 190 31.58 -10.30 -2.69
N GLY A 191 31.65 -10.55 -1.38
CA GLY A 191 32.72 -11.31 -0.74
C GLY A 191 34.04 -10.54 -0.61
N SER A 192 34.44 -9.77 -1.62
CA SER A 192 35.65 -8.94 -1.63
C SER A 192 35.40 -7.53 -2.17
N ILE A 193 36.23 -6.56 -1.76
CA ILE A 193 36.16 -5.19 -2.32
C ILE A 193 36.57 -5.16 -3.79
N GLY A 194 37.44 -6.08 -4.23
CA GLY A 194 37.86 -6.21 -5.63
C GLY A 194 36.71 -6.61 -6.54
N ASP A 195 35.86 -7.55 -6.11
CA ASP A 195 34.67 -7.96 -6.86
C ASP A 195 33.63 -6.83 -6.91
N LEU A 196 33.41 -6.12 -5.80
CA LEU A 196 32.54 -4.94 -5.79
C LEU A 196 33.05 -3.86 -6.74
N ASN A 197 34.34 -3.51 -6.67
CA ASN A 197 34.97 -2.51 -7.54
C ASN A 197 34.83 -2.88 -9.01
N LYS A 198 35.03 -4.16 -9.35
CA LYS A 198 34.85 -4.68 -10.72
C LYS A 198 33.41 -4.51 -11.20
N GLU A 199 32.44 -4.85 -10.36
CA GLU A 199 31.02 -4.82 -10.72
C GLU A 199 30.44 -3.40 -10.76
N TRP A 200 30.93 -2.50 -9.90
CA TRP A 200 30.47 -1.10 -9.84
C TRP A 200 31.30 -0.15 -10.70
N GLY A 201 32.43 -0.60 -11.27
CA GLY A 201 33.39 0.29 -11.92
C GLY A 201 34.03 1.30 -10.95
N ALA A 202 34.20 0.91 -9.70
CA ALA A 202 34.72 1.74 -8.61
C ALA A 202 36.18 1.39 -8.25
N ASN A 203 36.80 2.19 -7.39
CA ASN A 203 38.17 2.00 -6.93
C ASN A 203 38.30 2.20 -5.41
N PHE A 204 37.41 1.57 -4.63
CA PHE A 204 37.48 1.63 -3.17
C PHE A 204 38.64 0.80 -2.63
N ASN A 205 39.35 1.30 -1.61
CA ASN A 205 40.40 0.56 -0.91
C ASN A 205 39.84 -0.46 0.10
N GLY A 206 38.58 -0.29 0.51
CA GLY A 206 37.90 -1.17 1.46
C GLY A 206 36.41 -0.87 1.56
N PHE A 207 35.66 -1.77 2.20
CA PHE A 207 34.20 -1.60 2.37
C PHE A 207 33.83 -0.36 3.20
N ASP A 208 34.73 0.17 4.03
CA ASP A 208 34.49 1.38 4.81
C ASP A 208 34.39 2.65 3.95
N GLU A 209 34.94 2.62 2.73
CA GLU A 209 34.80 3.72 1.76
C GLU A 209 33.49 3.64 0.96
N VAL A 210 32.80 2.49 0.98
CA VAL A 210 31.54 2.30 0.27
C VAL A 210 30.48 3.19 0.89
N THR A 211 29.80 3.97 0.04
CA THR A 211 28.67 4.82 0.43
C THR A 211 27.52 4.61 -0.54
N PRO A 212 26.25 4.72 -0.08
CA PRO A 212 25.12 4.64 -0.97
C PRO A 212 25.09 5.84 -1.93
N PRO A 213 24.56 5.68 -3.15
CA PRO A 213 24.45 6.76 -4.09
C PRO A 213 23.50 7.83 -3.54
N ARG A 214 23.96 9.08 -3.47
CA ARG A 214 23.18 10.21 -2.93
C ARG A 214 22.36 10.92 -3.97
N ILE A 215 22.83 10.98 -5.20
CA ILE A 215 22.08 11.60 -6.30
C ILE A 215 21.46 10.44 -7.06
N GLY A 216 20.14 10.37 -7.05
CA GLY A 216 19.42 9.45 -7.91
C GLY A 216 19.53 9.89 -9.35
N VAL A 217 19.51 8.94 -10.28
CA VAL A 217 19.45 9.19 -11.73
C VAL A 217 18.22 10.05 -12.12
N TRP A 218 17.22 10.13 -11.23
CA TRP A 218 16.00 10.92 -11.32
C TRP A 218 16.15 12.42 -11.06
N GLU A 219 17.28 12.88 -10.52
CA GLU A 219 17.44 14.26 -10.04
C GLU A 219 17.76 15.28 -11.15
N GLY A 220 17.93 14.85 -12.41
CA GLY A 220 18.40 15.70 -13.52
C GLY A 220 17.39 16.03 -14.62
N GLU A 221 16.54 15.10 -15.07
CA GLU A 221 15.65 15.32 -16.22
C GLU A 221 14.32 14.57 -16.08
N LYS A 222 13.20 15.24 -16.45
CA LYS A 222 11.86 14.64 -16.54
C LYS A 222 11.72 13.57 -17.66
N ARG A 223 12.83 13.00 -18.14
CA ARG A 223 12.85 12.03 -19.24
C ARG A 223 13.00 10.63 -18.62
N ILE A 224 11.84 10.10 -18.23
CA ILE A 224 11.63 8.82 -17.54
C ILE A 224 12.10 7.60 -18.38
N ILE A 225 12.51 7.77 -19.64
CA ILE A 225 12.40 6.66 -20.60
C ILE A 225 13.67 5.80 -20.73
N PHE A 226 14.88 6.28 -20.40
CA PHE A 226 16.07 5.43 -20.45
C PHE A 226 17.15 5.90 -19.47
N MET A 227 17.13 5.36 -18.25
CA MET A 227 18.22 5.58 -17.31
C MET A 227 19.46 4.80 -17.76
N GLN A 228 20.64 5.40 -17.61
CA GLN A 228 21.87 4.63 -17.67
C GLN A 228 21.89 3.65 -16.49
N TYR A 229 22.12 2.38 -16.79
CA TYR A 229 22.26 1.34 -15.80
C TYR A 229 23.38 1.70 -14.81
N ASP A 230 23.04 1.79 -13.52
CA ASP A 230 23.96 2.04 -12.42
C ASP A 230 23.85 0.89 -11.40
N LYS A 231 24.88 0.04 -11.38
CA LYS A 231 24.94 -1.13 -10.50
C LYS A 231 24.88 -0.75 -9.02
N CYS A 232 25.49 0.37 -8.63
CA CYS A 232 25.49 0.87 -7.26
C CYS A 232 24.06 1.28 -6.84
N TRP A 233 23.33 1.93 -7.74
CA TRP A 233 21.94 2.30 -7.53
C TRP A 233 21.01 1.08 -7.38
N ASP A 234 21.14 0.09 -8.26
CA ASP A 234 20.38 -1.16 -8.17
C ASP A 234 20.62 -1.87 -6.85
N ASP A 235 21.89 -1.95 -6.45
CA ASP A 235 22.29 -2.59 -5.21
C ASP A 235 21.79 -1.86 -3.96
N TRP A 236 21.80 -0.53 -3.99
CA TRP A 236 21.16 0.30 -2.97
C TRP A 236 19.65 0.05 -2.89
N CYS A 237 18.97 -0.09 -4.03
CA CYS A 237 17.54 -0.40 -4.03
C CYS A 237 17.25 -1.81 -3.52
N LEU A 238 18.07 -2.82 -3.87
CA LEU A 238 17.98 -4.18 -3.36
C LEU A 238 18.19 -4.25 -1.84
N PHE A 239 19.22 -3.57 -1.35
CA PHE A 239 19.47 -3.46 0.08
C PHE A 239 18.27 -2.84 0.81
N ARG A 240 17.74 -1.72 0.31
CA ARG A 240 16.56 -1.07 0.92
C ARG A 240 15.35 -1.99 0.91
N ALA A 241 15.11 -2.73 -0.18
CA ALA A 241 14.03 -3.71 -0.24
C ALA A 241 14.20 -4.82 0.81
N GLU A 242 15.43 -5.31 1.03
CA GLU A 242 15.73 -6.30 2.07
C GLU A 242 15.49 -5.74 3.48
N ILE A 243 15.94 -4.52 3.77
CA ILE A 243 15.70 -3.84 5.06
C ILE A 243 14.20 -3.69 5.31
N LEU A 244 13.48 -3.22 4.29
CA LEU A 244 12.04 -3.01 4.39
C LEU A 244 11.30 -4.32 4.61
N ALA A 245 11.66 -5.37 3.88
CA ALA A 245 11.05 -6.69 4.06
C ALA A 245 11.26 -7.22 5.49
N ARG A 246 12.45 -7.03 6.09
CA ARG A 246 12.71 -7.40 7.49
C ARG A 246 11.88 -6.59 8.48
N PHE A 247 11.79 -5.29 8.26
CA PHE A 247 10.97 -4.39 9.07
C PHE A 247 9.50 -4.85 9.09
N TYR A 248 8.93 -5.12 7.91
CA TYR A 248 7.55 -5.58 7.78
C TYR A 248 7.36 -7.02 8.25
N GLU A 249 8.34 -7.92 8.06
CA GLU A 249 8.30 -9.28 8.58
C GLU A 249 8.12 -9.26 10.10
N LYS A 250 8.92 -8.46 10.82
CA LYS A 250 8.84 -8.33 12.27
C LYS A 250 7.51 -7.70 12.70
N MET A 251 7.13 -6.57 12.11
CA MET A 251 5.88 -5.88 12.44
C MET A 251 4.65 -6.78 12.20
N ILE A 252 4.54 -7.41 11.03
CA ILE A 252 3.39 -8.24 10.66
C ILE A 252 3.35 -9.53 11.48
N THR A 253 4.51 -10.10 11.86
CA THR A 253 4.55 -11.23 12.81
C THR A 253 3.87 -10.86 14.11
N MET A 254 4.22 -9.71 14.70
CA MET A 254 3.61 -9.24 15.95
C MET A 254 2.10 -8.98 15.82
N LEU A 255 1.66 -8.39 14.70
CA LEU A 255 0.23 -8.18 14.43
C LEU A 255 -0.54 -9.50 14.31
N LYS A 256 0.05 -10.47 13.61
CA LYS A 256 -0.53 -11.81 13.44
C LYS A 256 -0.64 -12.56 14.77
N GLU A 257 0.38 -12.48 15.62
CA GLU A 257 0.38 -13.03 16.98
C GLU A 257 -0.71 -12.37 17.85
N ALA A 258 -1.01 -11.09 17.62
CA ALA A 258 -2.11 -10.38 18.25
C ALA A 258 -3.51 -10.74 17.68
N GLY A 259 -3.59 -11.66 16.72
CA GLY A 259 -4.86 -12.07 16.13
C GLY A 259 -5.40 -11.10 15.08
N ILE A 260 -4.54 -10.30 14.45
CA ILE A 260 -4.90 -9.34 13.41
C ILE A 260 -4.56 -9.93 12.03
N SER A 261 -5.48 -9.82 11.08
CA SER A 261 -5.23 -10.19 9.68
C SER A 261 -4.64 -9.00 8.93
N THR A 262 -3.55 -9.23 8.19
CA THR A 262 -2.84 -8.16 7.47
C THR A 262 -2.85 -8.41 5.97
N LEU A 263 -3.30 -7.42 5.22
CA LEU A 263 -3.20 -7.35 3.77
C LEU A 263 -2.05 -6.42 3.43
N VAL A 264 -1.12 -6.86 2.57
CA VAL A 264 0.03 -6.03 2.20
C VAL A 264 -0.11 -5.56 0.76
N GLY A 265 -0.29 -4.25 0.58
CA GLY A 265 -0.28 -3.59 -0.71
C GLY A 265 1.13 -3.33 -1.19
N LEU A 266 1.53 -4.00 -2.27
CA LEU A 266 2.81 -3.78 -2.95
C LEU A 266 2.62 -2.93 -4.22
N SER A 267 1.81 -1.87 -4.09
CA SER A 267 1.38 -1.01 -5.21
C SER A 267 2.54 -0.24 -5.88
N GLN A 268 2.27 0.18 -7.12
CA GLN A 268 3.15 0.85 -8.08
C GLN A 268 3.36 2.33 -7.81
N HIS A 269 2.56 2.94 -6.95
CA HIS A 269 2.51 4.40 -6.81
C HIS A 269 3.74 5.03 -6.16
N GLY A 270 4.58 4.28 -5.44
CA GLY A 270 5.55 4.91 -4.55
C GLY A 270 6.99 4.43 -4.58
N VAL A 271 7.35 3.46 -5.43
CA VAL A 271 8.75 3.03 -5.54
C VAL A 271 9.17 2.99 -7.02
N ILE A 272 9.60 4.18 -7.45
CA ILE A 272 10.37 4.50 -8.65
C ILE A 272 9.52 4.64 -9.93
N VAL A 273 9.13 5.89 -10.19
CA VAL A 273 8.56 6.50 -11.40
C VAL A 273 8.47 5.56 -12.63
N GLN A 274 7.26 5.03 -12.83
CA GLN A 274 6.55 4.68 -14.08
C GLN A 274 7.18 3.73 -15.13
N HIS A 275 8.46 3.38 -15.11
CA HIS A 275 9.00 2.31 -15.98
C HIS A 275 9.93 1.32 -15.25
N ASP A 276 10.57 1.76 -14.16
CA ASP A 276 11.39 0.90 -13.30
C ASP A 276 10.55 0.01 -12.37
N ALA A 277 9.30 0.40 -12.11
CA ALA A 277 8.45 -0.28 -11.15
C ALA A 277 8.22 -1.76 -11.51
N PHE A 278 8.12 -2.16 -12.78
CA PHE A 278 7.85 -3.57 -13.13
C PHE A 278 9.09 -4.47 -12.98
N GLN A 279 10.25 -4.04 -13.48
CA GLN A 279 11.51 -4.80 -13.35
C GLN A 279 11.96 -4.85 -11.89
N HIS A 280 11.93 -3.72 -11.18
CA HIS A 280 12.31 -3.67 -9.77
C HIS A 280 11.32 -4.45 -8.88
N ARG A 281 10.01 -4.45 -9.16
CA ARG A 281 9.04 -5.30 -8.46
C ARG A 281 9.41 -6.77 -8.54
N CYS A 282 9.65 -7.29 -9.74
CA CYS A 282 10.01 -8.70 -9.93
C CYS A 282 11.26 -9.09 -9.13
N ILE A 283 12.23 -8.18 -9.03
CA ILE A 283 13.48 -8.43 -8.31
C ILE A 283 13.27 -8.36 -6.79
N TYR A 284 12.34 -7.55 -6.28
CA TYR A 284 12.10 -7.43 -4.84
C TYR A 284 11.10 -8.43 -4.26
N LEU A 285 10.13 -8.93 -5.04
CA LEU A 285 9.13 -9.90 -4.58
C LEU A 285 9.69 -11.11 -3.82
N PRO A 286 10.86 -11.68 -4.19
CA PRO A 286 11.50 -12.73 -3.39
C PRO A 286 11.71 -12.38 -1.92
N TYR A 287 12.03 -11.12 -1.57
CA TYR A 287 12.21 -10.69 -0.18
C TYR A 287 10.88 -10.68 0.59
N TRP A 288 9.77 -10.40 -0.10
CA TRP A 288 8.45 -10.33 0.51
C TRP A 288 7.84 -11.71 0.83
N LYS A 289 8.37 -12.79 0.26
CA LYS A 289 7.87 -14.17 0.44
C LYS A 289 7.90 -14.64 1.90
N LYS A 290 8.82 -14.09 2.72
CA LYS A 290 8.96 -14.47 4.14
C LYS A 290 7.96 -13.77 5.05
N ILE A 291 7.40 -12.64 4.61
CA ILE A 291 6.50 -11.84 5.43
C ILE A 291 5.21 -12.64 5.67
N PRO A 292 4.73 -12.76 6.92
CA PRO A 292 3.63 -13.67 7.21
C PRO A 292 2.24 -13.05 6.97
N ALA A 293 2.09 -12.26 5.89
CA ALA A 293 0.84 -11.60 5.54
C ALA A 293 -0.30 -12.60 5.28
N THR A 294 -1.53 -12.16 5.60
CA THR A 294 -2.76 -12.89 5.30
C THR A 294 -3.00 -12.89 3.79
N ARG A 295 -2.85 -11.74 3.14
CA ARG A 295 -2.84 -11.59 1.68
C ARG A 295 -1.82 -10.56 1.20
N TYR A 296 -1.47 -10.66 -0.08
CA TYR A 296 -0.70 -9.68 -0.83
C TYR A 296 -1.60 -9.10 -1.90
N ILE A 297 -1.77 -7.79 -1.86
CA ILE A 297 -2.61 -7.08 -2.81
C ILE A 297 -1.77 -6.73 -4.05
N VAL A 298 -2.25 -7.19 -5.20
CA VAL A 298 -1.89 -6.65 -6.52
C VAL A 298 -2.74 -5.43 -6.77
N SER A 299 -2.13 -4.31 -7.13
CA SER A 299 -2.84 -3.10 -7.54
C SER A 299 -2.38 -2.68 -8.91
N THR A 300 -3.32 -2.52 -9.84
CA THR A 300 -3.08 -1.84 -11.10
C THR A 300 -3.34 -0.35 -10.93
N ASP A 301 -2.47 0.26 -10.15
CA ASP A 301 -2.32 1.71 -10.10
C ASP A 301 -1.51 2.13 -11.31
N LEU A 302 -2.18 2.13 -12.45
CA LEU A 302 -1.54 2.32 -13.73
C LEU A 302 -1.81 3.72 -14.24
N TYR A 303 -0.74 4.43 -14.59
CA TYR A 303 -0.74 5.50 -15.58
C TYR A 303 -0.88 4.91 -17.00
N CYS A 304 -1.79 3.95 -17.16
CA CYS A 304 -1.95 3.20 -18.39
C CYS A 304 -2.64 4.07 -19.42
N LYS A 305 -1.95 4.32 -20.53
CA LYS A 305 -2.46 5.22 -21.57
C LYS A 305 -3.57 4.58 -22.42
N SER A 306 -3.85 3.29 -22.24
CA SER A 306 -4.88 2.55 -22.98
C SER A 306 -5.52 1.40 -22.20
N ILE A 307 -6.72 1.00 -22.62
CA ILE A 307 -7.51 -0.10 -22.06
C ILE A 307 -6.75 -1.44 -22.15
N SER A 308 -6.15 -1.73 -23.30
CA SER A 308 -5.38 -2.96 -23.51
C SER A 308 -4.20 -3.09 -22.56
N ASP A 309 -3.59 -1.97 -22.16
CA ASP A 309 -2.45 -2.00 -21.25
C ASP A 309 -2.88 -2.40 -19.83
N VAL A 310 -4.07 -1.97 -19.37
CA VAL A 310 -4.57 -2.29 -18.02
C VAL A 310 -4.75 -3.79 -17.86
N LYS A 311 -5.44 -4.43 -18.81
CA LYS A 311 -5.65 -5.88 -18.80
C LYS A 311 -4.33 -6.64 -18.80
N ILE A 312 -3.42 -6.32 -19.73
CA ILE A 312 -2.13 -7.01 -19.86
C ILE A 312 -1.29 -6.85 -18.58
N CYS A 313 -1.25 -5.64 -18.01
CA CYS A 313 -0.54 -5.39 -16.77
C CYS A 313 -1.16 -6.16 -15.58
N MET A 314 -2.49 -6.17 -15.46
CA MET A 314 -3.17 -6.93 -14.41
C MET A 314 -2.87 -8.43 -14.50
N GLU A 315 -3.00 -9.02 -15.70
CA GLU A 315 -2.69 -10.43 -15.94
C GLU A 315 -1.23 -10.76 -15.61
N ALA A 316 -0.30 -9.93 -16.07
CA ALA A 316 1.12 -10.12 -15.80
C ALA A 316 1.43 -10.04 -14.30
N GLU A 317 0.86 -9.07 -13.59
CA GLU A 317 1.09 -8.89 -12.15
C GLU A 317 0.47 -10.00 -11.32
N LEU A 318 -0.79 -10.36 -11.61
CA LEU A 318 -1.44 -11.50 -10.96
C LEU A 318 -0.67 -12.80 -11.22
N GLY A 319 -0.19 -13.03 -12.44
CA GLY A 319 0.62 -14.21 -12.76
C GLY A 319 1.92 -14.27 -11.94
N ILE A 320 2.60 -13.14 -11.79
CA ILE A 320 3.81 -13.04 -10.96
C ILE A 320 3.47 -13.23 -9.47
N PHE A 321 2.45 -12.55 -8.95
CA PHE A 321 2.07 -12.65 -7.55
C PHE A 321 1.57 -14.04 -7.18
N CYS A 322 0.75 -14.67 -8.02
CA CYS A 322 0.30 -16.04 -7.82
C CYS A 322 1.48 -17.03 -7.80
N ARG A 323 2.53 -16.79 -8.62
CA ARG A 323 3.75 -17.60 -8.58
C ARG A 323 4.48 -17.49 -7.23
N TYR A 324 4.53 -16.30 -6.62
CA TYR A 324 5.26 -16.07 -5.37
C TYR A 324 4.43 -16.37 -4.11
N PHE A 325 3.16 -15.97 -4.11
CA PHE A 325 2.28 -15.93 -2.94
C PHE A 325 1.12 -16.93 -3.02
N LYS A 326 0.97 -17.64 -4.14
CA LYS A 326 -0.03 -18.70 -4.34
C LYS A 326 -1.45 -18.18 -4.13
N ASP A 327 -2.19 -18.80 -3.23
CA ASP A 327 -3.58 -18.51 -2.91
C ASP A 327 -3.77 -17.32 -1.95
N LYS A 328 -2.68 -16.63 -1.60
CA LYS A 328 -2.70 -15.43 -0.75
C LYS A 328 -2.81 -14.13 -1.55
N VAL A 329 -3.21 -14.18 -2.81
CA VAL A 329 -3.31 -12.98 -3.65
C VAL A 329 -4.69 -12.33 -3.47
N ALA A 330 -4.67 -11.03 -3.24
CA ALA A 330 -5.82 -10.13 -3.30
C ALA A 330 -5.61 -9.15 -4.45
N ALA A 331 -6.67 -8.52 -4.93
CA ALA A 331 -6.62 -7.53 -6.00
C ALA A 331 -7.21 -6.20 -5.53
N TYR A 332 -6.60 -5.12 -5.98
CA TYR A 332 -7.15 -3.78 -6.04
C TYR A 332 -7.36 -3.47 -7.52
N ILE A 333 -8.62 -3.27 -7.91
CA ILE A 333 -8.97 -3.03 -9.31
C ILE A 333 -9.42 -1.59 -9.49
N THR A 334 -8.76 -0.90 -10.41
CA THR A 334 -8.97 0.52 -10.71
C THR A 334 -9.58 0.65 -12.11
N PRO A 335 -10.91 0.61 -12.26
CA PRO A 335 -11.53 0.68 -13.58
C PRO A 335 -11.53 2.11 -14.14
N VAL A 336 -11.17 3.13 -13.34
CA VAL A 336 -11.18 4.55 -13.74
C VAL A 336 -9.86 5.25 -13.45
N GLU A 337 -9.34 5.98 -14.43
CA GLU A 337 -8.22 6.91 -14.26
C GLU A 337 -8.55 8.24 -14.94
N SER A 338 -8.26 9.37 -14.29
CA SER A 338 -8.46 10.72 -14.88
C SER A 338 -9.85 10.93 -15.50
N LEU A 339 -10.90 10.49 -14.78
CA LEU A 339 -12.30 10.54 -15.22
C LEU A 339 -12.65 9.68 -16.45
N LYS A 340 -11.82 8.71 -16.81
CA LYS A 340 -12.09 7.78 -17.91
C LYS A 340 -12.18 6.36 -17.40
N LEU A 341 -13.19 5.63 -17.84
CA LEU A 341 -13.22 4.18 -17.69
C LEU A 341 -12.06 3.60 -18.52
N ILE A 342 -11.02 3.13 -17.83
CA ILE A 342 -9.84 2.52 -18.45
C ILE A 342 -10.05 1.03 -18.69
N GLU A 343 -10.95 0.36 -17.96
CA GLU A 343 -11.37 -1.02 -18.22
C GLU A 343 -12.69 -1.29 -17.49
N LYS A 344 -13.50 -2.24 -17.99
CA LYS A 344 -14.73 -2.65 -17.33
C LYS A 344 -14.45 -3.44 -16.04
N PRO A 345 -15.16 -3.14 -14.94
CA PRO A 345 -15.23 -3.97 -13.74
C PRO A 345 -15.35 -5.47 -14.01
N SER A 346 -16.27 -5.86 -14.89
CA SER A 346 -16.49 -7.25 -15.30
C SER A 346 -15.22 -7.90 -15.85
N THR A 347 -14.53 -7.24 -16.78
CA THR A 347 -13.26 -7.74 -17.34
C THR A 347 -12.21 -7.95 -16.24
N LEU A 348 -12.07 -7.01 -15.30
CA LEU A 348 -11.07 -7.10 -14.23
C LEU A 348 -11.40 -8.22 -13.23
N ILE A 349 -12.69 -8.46 -12.96
CA ILE A 349 -13.14 -9.60 -12.16
C ILE A 349 -12.88 -10.92 -12.88
N ASP A 350 -13.18 -11.01 -14.18
CA ASP A 350 -12.91 -12.23 -14.96
C ASP A 350 -11.42 -12.60 -14.90
N ILE A 351 -10.52 -11.62 -15.01
CA ILE A 351 -9.08 -11.83 -14.83
C ILE A 351 -8.80 -12.33 -13.40
N CYS A 352 -9.33 -11.68 -12.37
CA CYS A 352 -9.17 -12.13 -10.98
C CYS A 352 -9.64 -13.59 -10.78
N ASP A 353 -10.68 -14.00 -11.49
CA ASP A 353 -11.25 -15.34 -11.42
C ASP A 353 -10.35 -16.40 -12.06
N GLU A 354 -9.75 -16.08 -13.19
CA GLU A 354 -8.72 -16.90 -13.86
C GLU A 354 -7.54 -17.16 -12.92
N PHE A 355 -7.16 -16.17 -12.12
CA PHE A 355 -6.08 -16.28 -11.12
C PHE A 355 -6.55 -16.77 -9.73
N SER A 356 -7.83 -17.10 -9.56
CA SER A 356 -8.41 -17.58 -8.29
C SER A 356 -8.19 -16.62 -7.10
N VAL A 357 -8.23 -15.31 -7.37
CA VAL A 357 -8.17 -14.26 -6.35
C VAL A 357 -9.43 -14.32 -5.47
N LYS A 358 -9.26 -14.27 -4.15
CA LYS A 358 -10.37 -14.40 -3.17
C LYS A 358 -10.90 -13.06 -2.65
N GLU A 359 -10.11 -12.01 -2.79
CA GLU A 359 -10.40 -10.69 -2.22
C GLU A 359 -10.15 -9.64 -3.29
N ILE A 360 -11.19 -8.89 -3.64
CA ILE A 360 -11.15 -7.87 -4.70
C ILE A 360 -11.65 -6.58 -4.07
N ASN A 361 -10.83 -5.54 -4.08
CA ASN A 361 -11.20 -4.24 -3.58
C ASN A 361 -11.34 -3.31 -4.79
N PHE A 362 -12.50 -2.69 -4.93
CA PHE A 362 -12.72 -1.69 -5.96
C PHE A 362 -12.08 -0.39 -5.54
N TYR A 363 -11.18 0.08 -6.38
CA TYR A 363 -10.43 1.29 -6.18
C TYR A 363 -10.94 2.35 -7.14
N ALA A 364 -11.62 3.37 -6.62
CA ALA A 364 -12.02 4.53 -7.40
C ALA A 364 -11.12 5.71 -7.02
N TRP A 365 -9.95 5.76 -7.63
CA TRP A 365 -9.00 6.86 -7.42
C TRP A 365 -9.44 8.10 -8.19
N ASN A 366 -9.39 9.25 -7.54
CA ASN A 366 -9.40 10.54 -8.21
C ASN A 366 -8.17 11.33 -7.76
N GLU A 367 -7.17 11.47 -8.62
CA GLU A 367 -5.95 12.25 -8.35
C GLU A 367 -6.22 13.73 -8.02
N MET A 368 -7.45 14.20 -8.22
CA MET A 368 -7.77 15.62 -8.30
C MET A 368 -8.66 16.11 -7.15
N GLY A 369 -8.35 15.79 -5.89
CA GLY A 369 -8.85 16.50 -4.67
C GLY A 369 -10.37 16.54 -4.40
N ASP A 370 -11.17 16.19 -5.38
CA ASP A 370 -12.62 16.22 -5.41
C ASP A 370 -13.01 14.77 -5.62
N GLY A 371 -12.90 13.95 -4.55
CA GLY A 371 -12.93 12.48 -4.59
C GLY A 371 -13.87 11.89 -5.64
N ALA A 372 -13.46 10.81 -6.31
CA ALA A 372 -14.12 10.22 -7.48
C ALA A 372 -15.63 10.41 -7.40
N ASN A 373 -16.13 11.43 -8.09
CA ASN A 373 -17.52 11.79 -7.94
C ASN A 373 -18.28 10.62 -8.55
N LEU A 374 -19.02 9.88 -7.71
CA LEU A 374 -19.95 8.83 -8.12
C LEU A 374 -20.81 9.27 -9.32
N ARG A 375 -21.02 10.58 -9.47
CA ARG A 375 -21.73 11.27 -10.55
C ARG A 375 -21.04 11.26 -11.91
N ASP A 376 -19.71 11.17 -11.98
CA ASP A 376 -18.97 11.40 -13.23
C ASP A 376 -18.82 10.11 -14.07
N HIS A 377 -19.16 8.95 -13.49
CA HIS A 377 -18.98 7.63 -14.13
C HIS A 377 -20.23 6.73 -14.00
N ILE A 378 -21.40 7.18 -14.45
CA ILE A 378 -22.65 6.39 -14.36
C ILE A 378 -22.52 4.98 -14.96
N ASN A 379 -21.81 4.84 -16.09
CA ASN A 379 -21.62 3.55 -16.77
C ASN A 379 -20.73 2.58 -15.97
N LEU A 380 -19.82 3.09 -15.12
CA LEU A 380 -19.03 2.23 -14.24
C LEU A 380 -19.95 1.48 -13.28
N TRP A 381 -20.94 2.17 -12.73
CA TRP A 381 -21.82 1.64 -11.70
C TRP A 381 -22.84 0.67 -12.23
N ASP A 382 -23.37 0.91 -13.43
CA ASP A 382 -24.23 -0.07 -14.07
C ASP A 382 -23.45 -1.36 -14.37
N ASP A 383 -22.19 -1.27 -14.82
CA ASP A 383 -21.34 -2.46 -15.01
C ASP A 383 -21.01 -3.15 -13.67
N ILE A 384 -20.65 -2.41 -12.61
CA ILE A 384 -20.45 -2.97 -11.26
C ILE A 384 -21.73 -3.65 -10.78
N ARG A 385 -22.89 -2.98 -10.88
CA ARG A 385 -24.17 -3.52 -10.40
C ARG A 385 -24.57 -4.76 -11.19
N GLU A 386 -24.48 -4.72 -12.51
CA GLU A 386 -24.75 -5.88 -13.37
C GLU A 386 -23.79 -7.03 -13.05
N THR A 387 -22.52 -6.74 -12.80
CA THR A 387 -21.53 -7.75 -12.42
C THR A 387 -21.88 -8.33 -11.06
N LEU A 388 -22.16 -7.52 -10.03
CA LEU A 388 -22.53 -8.01 -8.70
C LEU A 388 -23.87 -8.78 -8.66
N GLN A 389 -24.72 -8.62 -9.67
CA GLN A 389 -26.00 -9.31 -9.79
C GLN A 389 -25.93 -10.65 -10.54
N ARG A 390 -24.87 -10.90 -11.33
CA ARG A 390 -24.60 -12.18 -11.98
C ARG A 390 -24.02 -13.18 -10.98
#